data_AF-A0A117S6Y5-F1
#
_entry.id   AF-A0A117S6Y5-F1
#
_cell.length_a   1.000
_cell.length_b   1.000
_cell.length_c   1.000
_cell.angle_alpha   90.00
_cell.angle_beta   90.00
_cell.angle_gamma   90.00
#
_symmetry.space_group_name_H-M   'P 1'
#
loop_
_entity.id
_entity.type
_entity.pdbx_description
1 polymer ?
#
loop_
_entity_poly.entity_id
_entity_poly.type
_entity_poly.pdbx_seq_one_letter_code
_entity_poly.pdbx_strand_id
1 'polypeptide(L)'
;MSGVVTKPQKASSATHEAYFLEFAEMVRGLVTAPLMVTGGFRTAAGMDAVLRSGALDIIGLARLLAIDPEAPAALLRGQDSQQRVRPMKTGITKIDRMGIMEISWYAQQLKRIANGGNPRPHESASFALVRALVSSGWGTFRTRRLRS
;
A
#
# COMPACT_ATOMS: atom_id res chain seq x y z
N MET A 1 28.72 -25.06 -20.51
CA MET A 1 28.17 -23.68 -20.47
C MET A 1 26.75 -23.76 -19.90
N SER A 2 26.59 -23.47 -18.62
CA SER A 2 25.31 -23.64 -17.93
C SER A 2 24.45 -22.38 -18.09
N GLY A 3 23.37 -22.49 -18.87
CA GLY A 3 22.40 -21.41 -19.08
C GLY A 3 21.60 -21.17 -17.81
N VAL A 4 21.83 -20.03 -17.17
CA VAL A 4 20.97 -19.54 -16.09
C VAL A 4 19.62 -19.19 -16.70
N VAL A 5 18.61 -20.00 -16.38
CA VAL A 5 17.21 -19.68 -16.67
C VAL A 5 16.82 -18.48 -15.81
N THR A 6 16.80 -17.30 -16.42
CA THR A 6 16.20 -16.10 -15.84
C THR A 6 14.71 -16.38 -15.62
N LYS A 7 14.30 -16.54 -14.35
CA LYS A 7 12.88 -16.65 -14.00
C LYS A 7 12.13 -15.44 -14.58
N PRO A 8 11.07 -15.64 -15.38
CA PRO A 8 10.29 -14.52 -15.89
C PRO A 8 9.67 -13.77 -14.70
N GLN A 9 10.08 -12.51 -14.55
CA GLN A 9 9.52 -11.61 -13.56
C GLN A 9 8.02 -11.50 -13.84
N LYS A 10 7.21 -11.94 -12.88
CA LYS A 10 5.76 -12.07 -12.98
C LYS A 10 5.14 -10.78 -13.56
N ALA A 11 4.65 -10.84 -14.80
CA ALA A 11 4.06 -9.72 -15.56
C ALA A 11 2.84 -9.05 -14.88
N SER A 12 2.36 -9.59 -13.76
CA SER A 12 1.15 -9.12 -13.08
C SER A 12 1.17 -7.65 -12.63
N SER A 13 2.33 -7.03 -12.38
CA SER A 13 2.33 -5.63 -11.92
C SER A 13 2.06 -4.64 -13.05
N ALA A 14 2.65 -4.86 -14.22
CA ALA A 14 2.40 -4.03 -15.40
C ALA A 14 0.94 -4.15 -15.87
N THR A 15 0.39 -5.36 -15.81
CA THR A 15 -1.02 -5.61 -16.16
C THR A 15 -2.00 -4.85 -15.25
N HIS A 16 -1.69 -4.71 -13.96
CA HIS A 16 -2.56 -3.98 -13.03
C HIS A 16 -2.45 -2.45 -13.18
N GLU A 17 -1.28 -1.92 -13.52
CA GLU A 17 -1.12 -0.50 -13.84
C GLU A 17 -1.87 -0.13 -15.13
N ALA A 18 -1.82 -1.00 -16.15
CA ALA A 18 -2.53 -0.83 -17.41
C ALA A 18 -4.07 -0.79 -17.24
N TYR A 19 -4.63 -1.66 -16.39
CA TYR A 19 -6.09 -1.72 -16.20
C TYR A 19 -6.72 -0.41 -15.72
N PHE A 20 -6.10 0.26 -14.73
CA PHE A 20 -6.64 1.52 -14.22
C PHE A 20 -6.44 2.68 -15.19
N LEU A 21 -5.40 2.60 -16.02
CA LEU A 21 -5.12 3.60 -17.02
C LEU A 21 -6.14 3.56 -18.16
N GLU A 22 -6.41 2.38 -18.72
CA GLU A 22 -7.44 2.22 -19.77
C GLU A 22 -8.80 2.76 -19.31
N PHE A 23 -9.16 2.48 -18.05
CA PHE A 23 -10.39 3.02 -17.47
C PHE A 23 -10.34 4.55 -17.32
N ALA A 24 -9.23 5.12 -16.84
CA ALA A 24 -9.07 6.56 -16.70
C ALA A 24 -9.16 7.28 -18.06
N GLU A 25 -8.56 6.74 -19.12
CA GLU A 25 -8.63 7.29 -20.47
C GLU A 25 -10.06 7.33 -21.02
N MET A 26 -10.84 6.25 -20.81
CA MET A 26 -12.25 6.23 -21.18
C MET A 26 -13.05 7.32 -20.45
N VAL A 27 -12.84 7.48 -19.14
CA VAL A 27 -13.54 8.50 -18.34
C VAL A 27 -13.08 9.90 -18.72
N ARG A 28 -11.80 10.10 -19.07
CA ARG A 28 -11.25 11.40 -19.47
C ARG A 28 -11.98 12.02 -20.64
N GLY A 29 -12.43 11.21 -21.60
CA GLY A 29 -13.25 11.66 -22.73
C GLY A 29 -14.67 12.07 -22.38
N LEU A 30 -15.16 11.75 -21.18
CA LEU A 30 -16.54 11.98 -20.75
C LEU A 30 -16.70 13.13 -19.75
N VAL A 31 -15.63 13.54 -19.08
CA VAL A 31 -15.68 14.57 -18.04
C VAL A 31 -14.60 15.62 -18.26
N THR A 32 -14.83 16.84 -17.79
CA THR A 32 -13.82 17.92 -17.74
C THR A 32 -13.25 18.15 -16.34
N ALA A 33 -13.88 17.56 -15.31
CA ALA A 33 -13.42 17.64 -13.93
C ALA A 33 -12.05 16.96 -13.76
N PRO A 34 -11.22 17.39 -12.79
CA PRO A 34 -9.97 16.71 -12.49
C PRO A 34 -10.18 15.22 -12.14
N LEU A 35 -9.40 14.36 -12.75
CA LEU A 35 -9.44 12.91 -12.57
C LEU A 35 -8.32 12.42 -11.66
N MET A 36 -8.70 11.61 -10.67
CA MET A 36 -7.78 11.00 -9.73
C MET A 36 -7.90 9.47 -9.77
N VAL A 37 -6.77 8.77 -9.82
CA VAL A 37 -6.71 7.32 -9.68
C VAL A 37 -5.95 6.94 -8.42
N THR A 38 -6.54 6.09 -7.57
CA THR A 38 -5.91 5.62 -6.34
C THR A 38 -5.37 4.20 -6.49
N GLY A 39 -4.06 4.02 -6.30
CA GLY A 39 -3.41 2.71 -6.39
C GLY A 39 -3.02 2.30 -7.81
N GLY A 40 -2.38 1.13 -7.94
CA GLY A 40 -1.80 0.66 -9.20
C GLY A 40 -0.34 1.05 -9.35
N PHE A 41 -0.02 2.33 -9.17
CA PHE A 41 1.32 2.89 -9.45
C PHE A 41 2.39 2.52 -8.43
N ARG A 42 3.56 2.08 -8.93
CA ARG A 42 4.69 1.64 -8.08
C ARG A 42 6.00 2.38 -8.29
N THR A 43 6.17 3.09 -9.40
CA THR A 43 7.43 3.77 -9.76
C THR A 43 7.17 5.23 -10.09
N ALA A 44 8.14 6.09 -9.78
CA ALA A 44 8.11 7.51 -10.15
C ALA A 44 7.98 7.68 -11.66
N ALA A 45 8.72 6.87 -12.44
CA ALA A 45 8.66 6.91 -13.90
C ALA A 45 7.26 6.55 -14.46
N GLY A 46 6.59 5.54 -13.90
CA GLY A 46 5.24 5.17 -14.32
C GLY A 46 4.21 6.24 -13.96
N MET A 47 4.35 6.85 -12.78
CA MET A 47 3.52 7.98 -12.35
C MET A 47 3.70 9.21 -13.25
N ASP A 48 4.95 9.56 -13.58
CA ASP A 48 5.25 10.70 -14.44
C ASP A 48 4.77 10.47 -15.88
N ALA A 49 4.94 9.26 -16.42
CA ALA A 49 4.47 8.91 -17.76
C ALA A 49 2.95 9.09 -17.90
N VAL A 50 2.16 8.65 -16.92
CA VAL A 50 0.70 8.77 -16.97
C VAL A 50 0.20 10.20 -16.75
N LEU A 51 0.89 10.97 -15.90
CA LEU A 51 0.55 12.38 -15.70
C LEU A 51 0.81 13.18 -16.98
N ARG A 52 1.93 12.90 -17.66
CA ARG A 52 2.28 13.54 -18.94
C ARG A 52 1.37 13.16 -20.09
N SER A 53 0.79 11.95 -20.08
CA SER A 53 -0.17 11.56 -21.13
C SER A 53 -1.51 12.30 -21.01
N GLY A 54 -1.79 12.94 -19.88
CA GLY A 54 -3.06 13.63 -19.62
C GLY A 54 -4.24 12.70 -19.35
N ALA A 55 -3.98 11.40 -19.16
CA ALA A 55 -5.02 10.41 -18.85
C ALA A 55 -5.68 10.65 -17.47
N LEU A 56 -4.93 11.22 -16.54
CA LEU A 56 -5.38 11.61 -15.21
C LEU A 56 -4.61 12.84 -14.73
N ASP A 57 -5.17 13.53 -13.74
CA ASP A 57 -4.60 14.75 -13.17
C ASP A 57 -3.90 14.49 -11.82
N ILE A 58 -4.34 13.46 -11.08
CA ILE A 58 -3.88 13.20 -9.71
C ILE A 58 -3.68 11.70 -9.46
N ILE A 59 -2.56 11.34 -8.83
CA ILE A 59 -2.29 9.98 -8.38
C ILE A 59 -2.45 9.88 -6.87
N GLY A 60 -3.33 8.98 -6.42
CA GLY A 60 -3.54 8.67 -5.01
C GLY A 60 -2.66 7.54 -4.51
N LEU A 61 -1.94 7.80 -3.42
CA LEU A 61 -1.10 6.84 -2.71
C LEU A 61 -1.70 6.51 -1.35
N ALA A 62 -1.70 5.22 -0.98
CA ALA A 62 -2.25 4.75 0.30
C ALA A 62 -1.26 3.86 1.06
N ARG A 63 -1.22 2.56 0.73
CA ARG A 63 -0.39 1.56 1.45
C ARG A 63 1.09 1.92 1.52
N LEU A 64 1.62 2.63 0.52
CA LEU A 64 3.01 3.05 0.52
C LEU A 64 3.29 4.04 1.66
N LEU A 65 2.40 5.01 1.90
CA LEU A 65 2.55 6.03 2.94
C LEU A 65 2.45 5.44 4.35
N ALA A 66 1.77 4.30 4.50
CA ALA A 66 1.73 3.58 5.76
C ALA A 66 3.07 2.92 6.13
N ILE A 67 4.00 2.74 5.18
CA ILE A 67 5.30 2.10 5.41
C ILE A 67 6.49 3.01 5.11
N ASP A 68 6.29 4.06 4.32
CA ASP A 68 7.29 5.06 3.97
C ASP A 68 6.64 6.46 3.88
N PRO A 69 6.65 7.22 4.99
CA PRO A 69 6.10 8.58 5.03
C PRO A 69 6.89 9.58 4.16
N GLU A 70 8.14 9.28 3.85
CA GLU A 70 9.03 10.11 3.02
C GLU A 70 8.91 9.80 1.52
N ALA A 71 8.15 8.76 1.16
CA ALA A 71 7.90 8.39 -0.23
C ALA A 71 7.40 9.56 -1.11
N PRO A 72 6.49 10.46 -0.67
CA PRO A 72 6.09 11.60 -1.49
C PRO A 72 7.26 12.51 -1.85
N ALA A 73 8.16 12.78 -0.90
CA ALA A 73 9.32 13.63 -1.15
C ALA A 73 10.29 12.98 -2.14
N ALA A 74 10.50 11.66 -2.05
CA ALA A 74 11.28 10.92 -3.05
C ALA A 74 10.63 10.97 -4.43
N LEU A 75 9.33 10.70 -4.53
CA LEU A 75 8.57 10.70 -5.78
C LEU A 75 8.59 12.07 -6.47
N LEU A 76 8.44 13.16 -5.71
CA LEU A 76 8.52 14.53 -6.23
C LEU A 76 9.93 14.88 -6.75
N ARG A 77 10.97 14.19 -6.27
CA ARG A 77 12.34 14.27 -6.83
C ARG A 77 12.57 13.31 -7.99
N GLY A 78 11.54 12.62 -8.47
CA GLY A 78 11.64 11.60 -9.52
C GLY A 78 12.30 10.30 -9.06
N GLN A 79 12.35 10.04 -7.76
CA GLN A 79 12.97 8.86 -7.16
C GLN A 79 11.91 7.88 -6.65
N ASP A 80 12.18 6.59 -6.80
CA ASP A 80 11.34 5.55 -6.20
C ASP A 80 11.51 5.53 -4.67
N SER A 81 10.43 5.15 -3.97
CA SER A 81 10.49 4.82 -2.54
C SER A 81 11.42 3.64 -2.27
N GLN A 82 12.09 3.68 -1.11
CA GLN A 82 12.93 2.57 -0.65
C GLN A 82 12.08 1.36 -0.20
N GLN A 83 10.83 1.61 0.20
CA GLN A 83 9.89 0.57 0.57
C GLN A 83 9.01 0.15 -0.62
N ARG A 84 8.61 -1.13 -0.61
CA ARG A 84 7.68 -1.69 -1.58
C ARG A 84 6.51 -2.36 -0.88
N VAL A 85 5.30 -2.05 -1.33
CA VAL A 85 4.07 -2.72 -0.89
C VAL A 85 4.15 -4.19 -1.28
N ARG A 86 4.07 -5.07 -0.28
CA ARG A 86 4.07 -6.53 -0.46
C ARG A 86 2.75 -7.10 0.06
N PRO A 87 2.16 -8.10 -0.60
CA PRO A 87 1.05 -8.85 -0.04
C PRO A 87 1.48 -9.48 1.28
N MET A 88 0.72 -9.23 2.35
CA MET A 88 0.98 -9.83 3.65
C MET A 88 0.28 -11.19 3.71
N LYS A 89 1.06 -12.25 3.89
CA LYS A 89 0.56 -13.64 3.95
C LYS A 89 0.97 -14.29 5.27
N THR A 90 0.05 -15.02 5.86
CA THR A 90 0.26 -15.89 7.02
C THR A 90 0.69 -17.29 6.61
N GLY A 91 0.46 -17.68 5.34
CA GLY A 91 0.69 -19.04 4.86
C GLY A 91 -0.51 -19.97 5.09
N ILE A 92 -1.54 -19.52 5.80
CA ILE A 92 -2.79 -20.26 5.99
C ILE A 92 -3.82 -19.73 4.99
N THR A 93 -4.06 -20.49 3.93
CA THR A 93 -4.90 -20.07 2.77
C THR A 93 -6.27 -19.50 3.14
N LYS A 94 -6.95 -20.07 4.14
CA LYS A 94 -8.26 -19.59 4.59
C LYS A 94 -8.18 -18.19 5.21
N ILE A 95 -7.13 -17.91 5.97
CA ILE A 95 -6.91 -16.63 6.64
C ILE A 95 -6.41 -15.59 5.63
N ASP A 96 -5.48 -15.98 4.75
CA ASP A 96 -4.93 -15.10 3.72
C ASP A 96 -6.01 -14.61 2.75
N ARG A 97 -7.03 -15.44 2.48
CA ARG A 97 -8.17 -15.06 1.64
C ARG A 97 -9.07 -13.99 2.28
N MET A 98 -9.07 -13.86 3.60
CA MET A 98 -9.93 -12.89 4.30
C MET A 98 -9.40 -11.46 4.23
N GLY A 99 -8.13 -11.23 3.86
CA GLY A 99 -7.54 -9.89 3.76
C GLY A 99 -7.37 -9.14 5.09
N ILE A 100 -7.95 -9.64 6.19
CA ILE A 100 -7.92 -9.07 7.55
C ILE A 100 -6.47 -8.81 8.00
N MET A 101 -5.55 -9.69 7.61
CA MET A 101 -4.14 -9.59 8.00
C MET A 101 -3.45 -8.38 7.38
N GLU A 102 -3.64 -8.17 6.09
CA GLU A 102 -3.05 -7.03 5.39
C GLU A 102 -3.60 -5.72 5.95
N ILE A 103 -4.94 -5.64 6.12
CA ILE A 103 -5.62 -4.47 6.70
C ILE A 103 -5.09 -4.17 8.11
N SER A 104 -5.07 -5.18 9.00
CA SER A 104 -4.66 -5.00 10.39
C SER A 104 -3.21 -4.59 10.51
N TRP A 105 -2.33 -5.11 9.65
CA TRP A 105 -0.91 -4.76 9.65
C TRP A 105 -0.69 -3.32 9.23
N TYR A 106 -1.28 -2.86 8.11
CA TYR A 106 -1.15 -1.47 7.67
C TYR A 106 -1.79 -0.50 8.67
N ALA A 107 -2.93 -0.84 9.26
CA ALA A 107 -3.58 -0.03 10.29
C ALA A 107 -2.67 0.17 11.52
N GLN A 108 -1.88 -0.84 11.89
CA GLN A 108 -0.90 -0.68 12.97
C GLN A 108 0.24 0.27 12.62
N GLN A 109 0.74 0.24 11.37
CA GLN A 109 1.77 1.18 10.96
C GLN A 109 1.25 2.61 10.97
N LEU A 110 0.03 2.83 10.48
CA LEU A 110 -0.65 4.13 10.57
C LEU A 110 -0.84 4.58 12.02
N LYS A 111 -1.22 3.67 12.93
CA LYS A 111 -1.32 3.98 14.37
C LYS A 111 0.02 4.37 14.98
N ARG A 112 1.13 3.77 14.54
CA ARG A 112 2.49 4.16 14.99
C ARG A 112 2.83 5.57 14.54
N ILE A 113 2.58 5.87 13.26
CA ILE A 113 2.78 7.21 12.68
C ILE A 113 1.93 8.25 13.41
N ALA A 114 0.65 7.96 13.66
CA ALA A 114 -0.25 8.84 14.40
C ALA A 114 0.22 9.14 15.83
N ASN A 115 0.97 8.21 16.45
CA ASN A 115 1.57 8.39 17.77
C ASN A 115 2.98 9.04 17.71
N GLY A 116 3.39 9.58 16.56
CA GLY A 116 4.70 10.22 16.35
C GLY A 116 5.87 9.24 16.17
N GLY A 117 5.60 7.94 16.00
CA GLY A 117 6.63 6.92 15.78
C GLY A 117 6.84 6.58 14.31
N ASN A 118 8.00 5.99 14.00
CA ASN A 118 8.29 5.49 12.64
C ASN A 118 7.55 4.17 12.35
N PRO A 119 7.13 3.93 11.10
CA PRO A 119 6.62 2.63 10.69
C PRO A 119 7.74 1.58 10.77
N ARG A 120 7.33 0.31 10.85
CA ARG A 120 8.21 -0.86 10.89
C ARG A 120 7.87 -1.80 9.74
N PRO A 121 8.35 -1.52 8.51
CA PRO A 121 7.97 -2.26 7.30
C PRO A 121 8.36 -3.74 7.32
N HIS A 122 9.35 -4.10 8.15
CA HIS A 122 9.88 -5.47 8.28
C HIS A 122 9.33 -6.21 9.52
N GLU A 123 8.34 -5.65 10.22
CA GLU A 123 7.71 -6.33 11.35
C GLU A 123 6.84 -7.50 10.89
N SER A 124 6.98 -8.66 11.54
CA SER A 124 6.23 -9.85 11.18
C SER A 124 4.73 -9.65 11.41
N ALA A 125 3.93 -10.10 10.44
CA ALA A 125 2.47 -9.94 10.46
C ALA A 125 1.80 -10.60 11.68
N SER A 126 2.34 -11.72 12.15
CA SER A 126 1.87 -12.43 13.34
C SER A 126 2.17 -11.67 14.63
N PHE A 127 3.35 -11.08 14.78
CA PHE A 127 3.71 -10.30 15.96
C PHE A 127 2.87 -9.02 16.05
N ALA A 128 2.66 -8.35 14.91
CA ALA A 128 1.73 -7.23 14.81
C ALA A 128 0.32 -7.66 15.30
N LEU A 129 -0.23 -8.76 14.79
CA LEU A 129 -1.55 -9.25 15.21
C LEU A 129 -1.64 -9.54 16.72
N VAL A 130 -0.66 -10.27 17.27
CA VAL A 130 -0.61 -10.58 18.71
C VAL A 130 -0.60 -9.30 19.53
N ARG A 131 0.22 -8.31 19.14
CA ARG A 131 0.27 -7.03 19.84
C ARG A 131 -1.06 -6.27 19.76
N ALA A 132 -1.70 -6.25 18.60
CA ALA A 132 -3.02 -5.63 18.45
C ALA A 132 -4.05 -6.31 19.36
N LEU A 133 -4.12 -7.64 19.36
CA LEU A 133 -5.04 -8.41 20.21
C LEU A 133 -4.78 -8.16 21.71
N VAL A 134 -3.52 -8.16 22.15
CA VAL A 134 -3.15 -7.86 23.54
C VAL A 134 -3.52 -6.43 23.93
N SER A 135 -3.26 -5.46 23.05
CA SER A 135 -3.57 -4.04 23.32
C SER A 135 -5.07 -3.74 23.34
N SER A 136 -5.84 -4.42 22.48
CA SER A 136 -7.31 -4.33 22.47
C SER A 136 -7.90 -5.01 23.70
N GLY A 137 -7.41 -6.20 24.06
CA GLY A 137 -7.83 -6.90 25.28
C GLY A 137 -7.62 -6.06 26.55
N TRP A 138 -6.44 -5.46 26.70
CA TRP A 138 -6.11 -4.61 27.86
C TRP A 138 -6.88 -3.28 27.86
N GLY A 139 -7.18 -2.71 26.69
CA GLY A 139 -7.95 -1.48 26.55
C GLY A 139 -9.40 -1.62 27.02
N THR A 140 -10.06 -2.74 26.71
CA THR A 140 -11.45 -3.01 27.12
C THR A 140 -11.59 -3.20 28.63
N PHE A 141 -10.57 -3.74 29.31
CA PHE A 141 -10.54 -3.80 30.77
C PHE A 141 -10.36 -2.44 31.43
N ARG A 142 -9.65 -1.51 30.77
CA ARG A 142 -9.39 -0.16 31.29
C ARG A 142 -10.57 0.79 31.08
N THR A 143 -11.35 0.65 30.02
CA THR A 143 -12.57 1.44 29.79
C THR A 143 -13.74 1.02 30.68
N ARG A 144 -13.76 -0.21 31.22
CA ARG A 144 -14.75 -0.63 32.24
C ARG A 144 -14.58 0.09 33.58
N ARG A 145 -13.40 0.63 33.92
CA ARG A 145 -13.15 1.38 35.17
C ARG A 145 -13.51 2.87 35.12
N LEU A 146 -13.92 3.40 33.96
CA LEU A 146 -14.36 4.80 33.81
C LEU A 146 -15.89 4.92 33.75
N ARG A 147 -16.61 3.83 34.03
CA ARG A 147 -18.08 3.74 34.03
C ARG A 147 -18.67 3.27 35.37
N SER A 148 -17.86 3.28 36.43
CA SER A 148 -18.29 3.06 37.83
C SER A 148 -18.27 4.36 38.59
#